data_AF-A0A815NKY1-F1
#
_entry.id   AF-A0A815NKY1-F1
#
_cell.length_a   1.000
_cell.length_b   1.000
_cell.length_c   1.000
_cell.angle_alpha   90.00
_cell.angle_beta   90.00
_cell.angle_gamma   90.00
#
_symmetry.space_group_name_H-M   'P 1'
#
loop_
_entity.id
_entity.type
_entity.pdbx_description
1 polymer ?
#
loop_
_entity_poly.entity_id
_entity_poly.type
_entity_poly.pdbx_seq_one_letter_code
_entity_poly.pdbx_strand_id
1 'polypeptide(L)'
;MGYTYLNIDDCWAYQRDEHGIIHEDTNTFPSGIKALADYVHSKNLKFGIYSDAGNKTCAGRPGSLGFETQDAETYASWGVDYLKYDNCNAEHIVPMLRYPIMRDALNKTGRPIFYSMCEWGEFLPSLWAKKVGNSWRTTPDISDKWATMLLIIDANNLFAEFAGPGGWNDPGKMVALLSGGVSECQYAVYSQKETIFFKLAGFAGLDMLEIGNGHMSSTEYISYMSLWAISKAPLLIGCDVTNMSADTLKILANQEVIKVNQDALGVQGSKIRLDLENDLEVWAGPLADGAQVVLLLNRSLRTQGITVFWNEIGFNKTQIATVRDLWKHEDLGDFQQYYNATAIDAHAVVMLKIKPKL
;
A
#
# COMPACT_ATOMS: atom_id res chain seq x y z
N MET A 1 -9.59 2.55 -12.86
CA MET A 1 -8.61 1.83 -12.02
C MET A 1 -8.24 2.62 -10.77
N GLY A 2 -8.12 3.95 -10.80
CA GLY A 2 -8.02 4.76 -9.57
C GLY A 2 -6.59 5.00 -9.06
N TYR A 3 -5.59 4.31 -9.61
CA TYR A 3 -4.18 4.65 -9.42
C TYR A 3 -3.89 6.03 -10.01
N THR A 4 -3.69 7.01 -9.13
CA THR A 4 -3.53 8.43 -9.50
C THR A 4 -2.28 9.06 -8.93
N TYR A 5 -1.66 8.46 -7.92
CA TYR A 5 -0.41 8.94 -7.32
C TYR A 5 0.79 8.29 -8.02
N LEU A 6 1.72 9.12 -8.51
CA LEU A 6 3.04 8.73 -8.96
C LEU A 6 4.03 9.26 -7.92
N ASN A 7 4.61 8.34 -7.15
CA ASN A 7 5.48 8.68 -6.04
C ASN A 7 6.94 8.35 -6.41
N ILE A 8 7.85 9.30 -6.20
CA ILE A 8 9.28 9.01 -6.16
C ILE A 8 9.68 8.66 -4.72
N ASP A 9 10.60 7.70 -4.57
CA ASP A 9 11.13 7.28 -3.26
C ASP A 9 12.47 7.97 -2.96
N ASP A 10 13.25 7.40 -2.05
CA ASP A 10 14.59 7.83 -1.70
C ASP A 10 15.52 8.01 -2.93
N CYS A 11 16.70 8.59 -2.69
CA CYS A 11 17.73 8.89 -3.69
C CYS A 11 17.43 10.05 -4.66
N TRP A 12 16.29 10.74 -4.55
CA TRP A 12 16.04 11.96 -5.33
C TRP A 12 16.83 13.18 -4.81
N ALA A 13 16.94 13.31 -3.48
CA ALA A 13 17.61 14.41 -2.84
C ALA A 13 19.13 14.24 -2.92
N TYR A 14 19.84 15.32 -3.21
CA TYR A 14 21.31 15.32 -3.31
C TYR A 14 21.96 16.00 -2.12
N GLN A 15 21.63 17.27 -1.87
CA GLN A 15 22.25 18.09 -0.83
C GLN A 15 21.31 19.20 -0.35
N ARG A 16 21.69 19.89 0.74
CA ARG A 16 21.12 21.17 1.13
C ARG A 16 22.06 22.31 0.71
N ASP A 17 21.50 23.46 0.33
CA ASP A 17 22.31 24.67 0.08
C ASP A 17 22.65 25.42 1.38
N GLU A 18 23.32 26.57 1.25
CA GLU A 18 23.73 27.43 2.37
C GLU A 18 22.56 27.99 3.19
N HIS A 19 21.35 28.02 2.61
CA HIS A 19 20.13 28.46 3.27
C HIS A 19 19.36 27.28 3.89
N GLY A 20 19.86 26.05 3.77
CA GLY A 20 19.21 24.84 4.27
C GLY A 20 18.17 24.24 3.32
N ILE A 21 17.97 24.80 2.11
CA ILE A 21 16.99 24.29 1.15
C ILE A 21 17.48 22.97 0.57
N ILE A 22 16.61 21.96 0.54
CA ILE A 22 16.90 20.65 -0.06
C ILE A 22 16.81 20.73 -1.60
N HIS A 23 17.81 20.16 -2.28
CA HIS A 23 17.90 20.15 -3.74
C HIS A 23 18.00 18.72 -4.28
N GLU A 24 17.42 18.49 -5.45
CA GLU A 24 17.49 17.24 -6.18
C GLU A 24 18.86 16.92 -6.78
N ASP A 25 19.08 15.65 -7.10
CA ASP A 25 20.19 15.24 -7.97
C ASP A 25 19.93 15.67 -9.41
N THR A 26 20.57 16.76 -9.83
CA THR A 26 20.43 17.33 -11.19
C THR A 26 20.91 16.40 -12.31
N ASN A 27 21.69 15.35 -12.03
CA ASN A 27 22.01 14.34 -13.05
C ASN A 27 20.79 13.46 -13.35
N THR A 28 19.99 13.18 -12.33
CA THR A 28 18.77 12.36 -12.43
C THR A 28 17.57 13.22 -12.84
N PHE A 29 17.47 14.43 -12.27
CA PHE A 29 16.38 15.38 -12.47
C PHE A 29 16.91 16.70 -13.05
N PRO A 30 17.40 16.73 -14.30
CA PRO A 30 18.05 17.90 -14.88
C PRO A 30 17.13 19.11 -15.09
N SER A 31 15.81 18.88 -15.06
CA SER A 31 14.79 19.94 -15.12
C SER A 31 14.19 20.27 -13.74
N GLY A 32 14.66 19.59 -12.69
CA GLY A 32 14.19 19.72 -11.31
C GLY A 32 12.85 19.07 -11.00
N ILE A 33 12.58 18.93 -9.71
CA ILE A 33 11.39 18.23 -9.20
C ILE A 33 10.10 18.95 -9.57
N LYS A 34 10.10 20.29 -9.54
CA LYS A 34 8.92 21.06 -9.95
C LYS A 34 8.50 20.76 -11.40
N ALA A 35 9.46 20.71 -12.34
CA ALA A 35 9.14 20.42 -13.73
C ALA A 35 8.58 18.99 -13.90
N LEU A 36 9.10 18.03 -13.12
CA LEU A 36 8.55 16.67 -13.09
C LEU A 36 7.12 16.67 -12.53
N ALA A 37 6.86 17.34 -11.42
CA ALA A 37 5.53 17.46 -10.83
C ALA A 37 4.54 18.12 -11.80
N ASP A 38 4.91 19.23 -12.43
CA ASP A 38 4.10 19.91 -13.45
C ASP A 38 3.78 18.96 -14.62
N TYR A 39 4.74 18.12 -15.06
CA TYR A 39 4.52 17.11 -16.08
C TYR A 39 3.54 16.02 -15.60
N VAL A 40 3.70 15.50 -14.39
CA VAL A 40 2.78 14.50 -13.80
C VAL A 40 1.35 15.06 -13.72
N HIS A 41 1.20 16.30 -13.27
CA HIS A 41 -0.10 16.98 -13.23
C HIS A 41 -0.70 17.16 -14.63
N SER A 42 0.11 17.43 -15.66
CA SER A 42 -0.36 17.51 -17.06
C SER A 42 -0.96 16.20 -17.57
N LYS A 43 -0.69 15.07 -16.90
CA LYS A 43 -1.28 13.75 -17.18
C LYS A 43 -2.50 13.44 -16.31
N ASN A 44 -3.02 14.40 -15.57
CA ASN A 44 -4.09 14.24 -14.58
C ASN A 44 -3.73 13.25 -13.45
N LEU A 45 -2.45 13.13 -13.14
CA LEU A 45 -1.92 12.36 -12.01
C LEU A 45 -1.53 13.32 -10.89
N LYS A 46 -1.29 12.76 -9.70
CA LYS A 46 -0.77 13.42 -8.51
C LYS A 46 0.68 13.02 -8.29
N PHE A 47 1.49 13.94 -7.81
CA PHE A 47 2.92 13.71 -7.63
C PHE A 47 3.27 13.53 -6.14
N GLY A 48 3.96 12.45 -5.80
CA GLY A 48 4.46 12.20 -4.46
C GLY A 48 5.97 12.24 -4.37
N ILE A 49 6.45 12.67 -3.20
CA ILE A 49 7.87 12.71 -2.84
C ILE A 49 8.13 11.90 -1.57
N TYR A 50 9.40 11.67 -1.30
CA TYR A 50 9.89 10.95 -0.13
C TYR A 50 10.81 11.85 0.70
N SER A 51 10.76 11.70 2.02
CA SER A 51 11.80 12.16 2.91
C SER A 51 11.82 11.30 4.17
N ASP A 52 12.61 11.69 5.15
CA ASP A 52 12.79 10.98 6.41
C ASP A 52 12.60 11.93 7.60
N ALA A 53 11.98 11.42 8.65
CA ALA A 53 11.90 12.04 9.96
C ALA A 53 13.21 11.92 10.77
N GLY A 54 14.35 11.67 10.13
CA GLY A 54 15.70 11.74 10.69
C GLY A 54 16.60 12.71 9.93
N ASN A 55 17.86 12.80 10.35
CA ASN A 55 18.85 13.69 9.73
C ASN A 55 19.25 13.22 8.32
N LYS A 56 19.14 11.92 8.09
CA LYS A 56 19.41 11.29 6.81
C LYS A 56 18.31 10.29 6.50
N THR A 57 18.01 10.15 5.22
CA THR A 57 17.16 9.07 4.72
C THR A 57 17.83 7.70 4.92
N CYS A 58 17.06 6.63 4.70
CA CYS A 58 17.59 5.27 4.76
C CYS A 58 18.75 5.03 3.78
N ALA A 59 18.74 5.65 2.60
CA ALA A 59 19.85 5.62 1.64
C ALA A 59 20.96 6.66 1.93
N GLY A 60 20.86 7.41 3.04
CA GLY A 60 21.88 8.36 3.47
C GLY A 60 21.82 9.73 2.81
N ARG A 61 20.72 10.07 2.11
CA ARG A 61 20.46 11.42 1.57
C ARG A 61 20.00 12.37 2.68
N PRO A 62 19.95 13.70 2.45
CA PRO A 62 19.44 14.63 3.45
C PRO A 62 17.99 14.27 3.87
N GLY A 63 17.77 14.02 5.16
CA GLY A 63 16.43 13.89 5.74
C GLY A 63 15.91 15.25 6.23
N SER A 64 14.69 15.30 6.74
CA SER A 64 13.98 16.55 7.07
C SER A 64 13.95 16.89 8.56
N LEU A 65 14.55 16.07 9.44
CA LEU A 65 14.56 16.37 10.88
C LEU A 65 15.23 17.73 11.16
N GLY A 66 14.47 18.65 11.78
CA GLY A 66 14.89 20.03 12.05
C GLY A 66 14.73 21.01 10.89
N PHE A 67 14.31 20.54 9.71
CA PHE A 67 14.08 21.34 8.50
C PHE A 67 12.62 21.27 8.01
N GLU A 68 11.70 20.75 8.84
CA GLU A 68 10.36 20.34 8.43
C GLU A 68 9.56 21.49 7.81
N THR A 69 9.61 22.69 8.40
CA THR A 69 8.91 23.86 7.86
C THR A 69 9.44 24.26 6.49
N GLN A 70 10.76 24.31 6.32
CA GLN A 70 11.41 24.71 5.08
C GLN A 70 11.19 23.66 3.97
N ASP A 71 11.28 22.38 4.32
CA ASP A 71 11.07 21.27 3.40
C ASP A 71 9.61 21.20 2.95
N ALA A 72 8.66 21.35 3.88
CA ALA A 72 7.24 21.40 3.54
C ALA A 72 6.92 22.55 2.57
N GLU A 73 7.46 23.75 2.83
CA GLU A 73 7.33 24.90 1.93
C GLU A 73 7.94 24.62 0.55
N THR A 74 9.12 23.97 0.52
CA THR A 74 9.79 23.55 -0.73
C THR A 74 8.92 22.57 -1.52
N TYR A 75 8.43 21.51 -0.88
CA TYR A 75 7.56 20.50 -1.50
C TYR A 75 6.25 21.12 -2.01
N ALA A 76 5.63 22.00 -1.24
CA ALA A 76 4.44 22.71 -1.67
C ALA A 76 4.70 23.61 -2.88
N SER A 77 5.85 24.31 -2.91
CA SER A 77 6.27 25.16 -4.04
C SER A 77 6.52 24.36 -5.33
N TRP A 78 6.94 23.10 -5.20
CA TRP A 78 7.11 22.18 -6.32
C TRP A 78 5.81 21.52 -6.77
N GLY A 79 4.71 21.68 -6.02
CA GLY A 79 3.43 21.08 -6.33
C GLY A 79 3.28 19.63 -5.87
N VAL A 80 4.03 19.18 -4.87
CA VAL A 80 3.88 17.85 -4.28
C VAL A 80 2.47 17.66 -3.71
N ASP A 81 1.88 16.48 -3.90
CA ASP A 81 0.54 16.09 -3.44
C ASP A 81 0.56 14.96 -2.41
N TYR A 82 1.72 14.32 -2.21
CA TYR A 82 1.90 13.17 -1.33
C TYR A 82 3.33 13.18 -0.75
N LEU A 83 3.46 12.91 0.54
CA LEU A 83 4.76 12.71 1.20
C LEU A 83 4.77 11.34 1.87
N LYS A 84 5.68 10.45 1.44
CA LYS A 84 6.15 9.32 2.26
C LYS A 84 7.22 9.85 3.21
N TYR A 85 7.04 9.63 4.50
CA TYR A 85 7.93 10.18 5.52
C TYR A 85 8.45 9.05 6.41
N ASP A 86 9.72 8.72 6.23
CA ASP A 86 10.38 7.55 6.80
C ASP A 86 10.95 7.80 8.20
N ASN A 87 11.65 6.82 8.76
CA ASN A 87 12.07 6.81 10.16
C ASN A 87 13.55 6.44 10.40
N CYS A 88 14.39 6.45 9.37
CA CYS A 88 15.82 6.16 9.54
C CYS A 88 16.57 7.33 10.21
N ASN A 89 17.71 7.05 10.87
CA ASN A 89 18.58 8.08 11.46
C ASN A 89 17.87 9.10 12.38
N ALA A 90 16.86 8.64 13.13
CA ALA A 90 15.93 9.42 13.94
C ALA A 90 16.49 10.02 15.25
N GLU A 91 17.82 10.06 15.43
CA GLU A 91 18.49 10.54 16.66
C GLU A 91 17.96 9.96 17.99
N HIS A 92 17.42 8.74 17.98
CA HIS A 92 16.74 8.11 19.14
C HIS A 92 15.49 8.87 19.65
N ILE A 93 14.95 9.80 18.86
CA ILE A 93 13.70 10.50 19.17
C ILE A 93 12.54 9.63 18.69
N VAL A 94 11.55 9.39 19.55
CA VAL A 94 10.40 8.53 19.19
C VAL A 94 9.50 9.19 18.12
N PRO A 95 8.87 8.40 17.22
CA PRO A 95 8.04 8.91 16.12
C PRO A 95 6.94 9.88 16.57
N MET A 96 6.30 9.62 17.71
CA MET A 96 5.23 10.45 18.28
C MET A 96 5.63 11.91 18.53
N LEU A 97 6.93 12.21 18.65
CA LEU A 97 7.43 13.57 18.83
C LEU A 97 7.87 14.25 17.52
N ARG A 98 8.17 13.48 16.47
CA ARG A 98 8.72 14.00 15.20
C ARG A 98 7.66 14.16 14.13
N TYR A 99 6.82 13.14 13.92
CA TYR A 99 5.79 13.14 12.86
C TYR A 99 4.78 14.31 12.97
N PRO A 100 4.31 14.71 14.17
CA PRO A 100 3.43 15.88 14.28
C PRO A 100 4.05 17.19 13.79
N ILE A 101 5.37 17.35 13.87
CA ILE A 101 6.09 18.56 13.42
C ILE A 101 5.97 18.71 11.91
N MET A 102 6.25 17.63 11.16
CA MET A 102 6.09 17.63 9.70
C MET A 102 4.63 17.76 9.29
N ARG A 103 3.67 17.13 9.99
CA ARG A 103 2.23 17.40 9.75
C ARG A 103 1.91 18.88 9.84
N ASP A 104 2.34 19.55 10.92
CA ASP A 104 2.03 20.97 11.13
C ASP A 104 2.69 21.86 10.07
N ALA A 105 3.92 21.52 9.68
CA ALA A 105 4.61 22.16 8.57
C ALA A 105 3.84 22.02 7.24
N LEU A 106 3.43 20.80 6.87
CA LEU A 106 2.64 20.54 5.66
C LEU A 106 1.31 21.32 5.67
N ASN A 107 0.58 21.28 6.77
CA ASN A 107 -0.68 22.02 6.93
C ASN A 107 -0.49 23.53 6.76
N LYS A 108 0.60 24.08 7.30
CA LYS A 108 0.90 25.52 7.23
C LYS A 108 1.16 26.01 5.80
N THR A 109 1.58 25.14 4.88
CA THR A 109 1.76 25.50 3.47
C THR A 109 0.46 25.88 2.77
N GLY A 110 -0.70 25.44 3.29
CA GLY A 110 -2.01 25.61 2.66
C GLY A 110 -2.26 24.71 1.44
N ARG A 111 -1.28 23.90 1.02
CA ARG A 111 -1.45 22.90 -0.03
C ARG A 111 -1.87 21.56 0.59
N PRO A 112 -2.96 20.91 0.11
CA PRO A 112 -3.30 19.56 0.55
C PRO A 112 -2.24 18.56 0.10
N ILE A 113 -1.47 18.02 1.05
CA ILE A 113 -0.45 16.99 0.81
C ILE A 113 -0.85 15.75 1.62
N PHE A 114 -1.04 14.62 0.94
CA PHE A 114 -1.34 13.35 1.59
C PHE A 114 -0.11 12.90 2.39
N TYR A 115 -0.27 12.71 3.70
CA TYR A 115 0.85 12.41 4.59
C TYR A 115 0.87 10.92 4.95
N SER A 116 1.80 10.17 4.34
CA SER A 116 2.01 8.75 4.58
C SER A 116 3.20 8.52 5.51
N MET A 117 2.92 7.99 6.69
CA MET A 117 3.93 7.78 7.73
C MET A 117 4.57 6.39 7.60
N CYS A 118 5.90 6.34 7.66
CA CYS A 118 6.69 5.12 7.46
C CYS A 118 7.64 4.91 8.64
N GLU A 119 7.08 4.57 9.81
CA GLU A 119 7.87 4.23 11.01
C GLU A 119 7.84 2.73 11.35
N TRP A 120 7.30 1.92 10.43
CA TRP A 120 7.34 0.46 10.46
C TRP A 120 6.54 -0.19 11.61
N GLY A 121 5.57 0.52 12.19
CA GLY A 121 4.78 0.03 13.32
C GLY A 121 5.43 0.25 14.70
N GLU A 122 6.57 0.93 14.75
CA GLU A 122 7.25 1.36 15.97
C GLU A 122 6.34 2.23 16.86
N PHE A 123 6.24 1.87 18.14
CA PHE A 123 5.32 2.56 19.07
C PHE A 123 3.84 2.59 18.62
N LEU A 124 3.39 1.57 17.86
CA LEU A 124 1.98 1.29 17.59
C LEU A 124 1.23 2.49 16.96
N PRO A 125 1.61 2.94 15.74
CA PRO A 125 1.01 4.09 15.05
C PRO A 125 -0.51 4.03 14.98
N SER A 126 -1.11 2.84 14.87
CA SER A 126 -2.56 2.65 14.83
C SER A 126 -3.29 3.34 16.00
N LEU A 127 -2.63 3.55 17.14
CA LEU A 127 -3.20 4.20 18.31
C LEU A 127 -3.16 5.74 18.27
N TRP A 128 -2.31 6.35 17.44
CA TRP A 128 -2.04 7.79 17.47
C TRP A 128 -1.96 8.48 16.10
N ALA A 129 -1.52 7.77 15.06
CA ALA A 129 -1.19 8.27 13.73
C ALA A 129 -2.39 8.87 12.98
N LYS A 130 -3.63 8.42 13.26
CA LYS A 130 -4.84 8.97 12.63
C LYS A 130 -5.06 10.47 12.86
N LYS A 131 -4.51 11.02 13.94
CA LYS A 131 -4.53 12.47 14.22
C LYS A 131 -3.33 13.21 13.59
N VAL A 132 -2.45 12.47 12.93
CA VAL A 132 -1.16 12.96 12.45
C VAL A 132 -1.06 12.86 10.93
N GLY A 133 -1.21 11.66 10.36
CA GLY A 133 -1.15 11.39 8.92
C GLY A 133 -2.42 10.74 8.37
N ASN A 134 -2.42 10.51 7.06
CA ASN A 134 -3.51 9.91 6.32
C ASN A 134 -3.35 8.39 6.14
N SER A 135 -2.13 7.89 6.24
CA SER A 135 -1.83 6.46 6.40
C SER A 135 -0.58 6.28 7.25
N TRP A 136 -0.42 5.08 7.79
CA TRP A 136 0.76 4.70 8.56
C TRP A 136 1.12 3.25 8.36
N ARG A 137 2.42 2.98 8.24
CA ARG A 137 2.98 1.64 8.18
C ARG A 137 2.66 0.88 9.48
N THR A 138 2.04 -0.28 9.40
CA THR A 138 1.72 -1.11 10.59
C THR A 138 2.79 -2.15 10.89
N THR A 139 3.71 -2.37 9.95
CA THR A 139 4.70 -3.44 10.00
C THR A 139 6.02 -3.03 9.34
N PRO A 140 7.12 -3.76 9.65
CA PRO A 140 8.33 -3.75 8.85
C PRO A 140 8.09 -4.13 7.39
N ASP A 141 9.16 -4.06 6.60
CA ASP A 141 9.14 -4.23 5.16
C ASP A 141 8.69 -5.64 4.71
N ILE A 142 7.75 -5.70 3.76
CA ILE A 142 7.41 -6.94 3.05
C ILE A 142 8.53 -7.34 2.08
N SER A 143 8.55 -8.62 1.70
CA SER A 143 9.30 -9.12 0.54
C SER A 143 8.34 -9.87 -0.38
N ASP A 144 8.69 -9.97 -1.67
CA ASP A 144 7.96 -10.75 -2.68
C ASP A 144 8.04 -12.27 -2.39
N LYS A 145 7.45 -12.69 -1.28
CA LYS A 145 7.43 -14.04 -0.75
C LYS A 145 6.12 -14.25 -0.02
N TRP A 146 5.46 -15.37 -0.33
CA TRP A 146 4.18 -15.74 0.27
C TRP A 146 4.19 -15.70 1.80
N ALA A 147 5.23 -16.27 2.42
CA ALA A 147 5.36 -16.33 3.87
C ALA A 147 5.44 -14.94 4.52
N THR A 148 6.15 -14.00 3.90
CA THR A 148 6.24 -12.62 4.41
C THR A 148 4.92 -11.90 4.24
N MET A 149 4.24 -12.08 3.09
CA MET A 149 2.90 -11.51 2.87
C MET A 149 1.90 -11.95 3.95
N LEU A 150 1.88 -13.25 4.27
CA LEU A 150 1.03 -13.78 5.33
C LEU A 150 1.38 -13.21 6.72
N LEU A 151 2.67 -13.09 7.05
CA LEU A 151 3.11 -12.50 8.33
C LEU A 151 2.61 -11.06 8.47
N ILE A 152 2.75 -10.28 7.40
CA ILE A 152 2.40 -8.86 7.37
C ILE A 152 0.90 -8.65 7.51
N ILE A 153 0.09 -9.41 6.75
CA ILE A 153 -1.36 -9.26 6.82
C ILE A 153 -1.92 -9.74 8.16
N ASP A 154 -1.31 -10.77 8.77
CA ASP A 154 -1.68 -11.27 10.09
C ASP A 154 -1.40 -10.21 11.18
N ALA A 155 -0.26 -9.52 11.10
CA ALA A 155 0.06 -8.42 12.01
C ALA A 155 -0.87 -7.22 11.80
N ASN A 156 -1.15 -6.85 10.54
CA ASN A 156 -2.04 -5.74 10.22
C ASN A 156 -3.49 -5.97 10.68
N ASN A 157 -3.96 -7.22 10.67
CA ASN A 157 -5.32 -7.58 11.12
C ASN A 157 -5.60 -7.19 12.58
N LEU A 158 -4.56 -7.13 13.42
CA LEU A 158 -4.69 -6.72 14.83
C LEU A 158 -5.17 -5.25 14.97
N PHE A 159 -5.00 -4.45 13.94
CA PHE A 159 -5.28 -3.01 13.97
C PHE A 159 -6.50 -2.59 13.16
N ALA A 160 -7.32 -3.56 12.71
CA ALA A 160 -8.44 -3.29 11.79
C ALA A 160 -9.40 -2.20 12.28
N GLU A 161 -9.66 -2.12 13.59
CA GLU A 161 -10.58 -1.13 14.17
C GLU A 161 -10.08 0.32 14.09
N PHE A 162 -8.78 0.53 13.86
CA PHE A 162 -8.18 1.87 13.81
C PHE A 162 -8.23 2.50 12.40
N ALA A 163 -8.35 1.66 11.36
CA ALA A 163 -8.46 2.12 9.98
C ALA A 163 -9.86 2.66 9.66
N GLY A 164 -9.90 3.66 8.79
CA GLY A 164 -11.14 4.16 8.20
C GLY A 164 -10.96 5.51 7.51
N PRO A 165 -12.04 6.15 7.05
CA PRO A 165 -11.94 7.45 6.38
C PRO A 165 -11.10 8.45 7.17
N GLY A 166 -10.05 8.98 6.51
CA GLY A 166 -9.09 9.91 7.08
C GLY A 166 -7.82 9.29 7.69
N GLY A 167 -7.74 7.96 7.82
CA GLY A 167 -6.55 7.29 8.36
C GLY A 167 -6.54 5.79 8.08
N TRP A 168 -5.56 5.33 7.31
CA TRP A 168 -5.49 3.94 6.83
C TRP A 168 -4.27 3.20 7.36
N ASN A 169 -4.47 1.95 7.79
CA ASN A 169 -3.36 1.04 8.06
C ASN A 169 -2.67 0.67 6.74
N ASP A 170 -1.34 0.76 6.73
CA ASP A 170 -0.50 0.39 5.59
C ASP A 170 0.38 -0.83 5.96
N PRO A 171 0.02 -2.05 5.51
CA PRO A 171 0.85 -3.23 5.72
C PRO A 171 2.20 -3.22 4.96
N GLY A 172 2.47 -2.23 4.09
CA GLY A 172 3.82 -1.88 3.61
C GLY A 172 4.44 -2.69 2.46
N LYS A 173 5.67 -2.27 2.08
CA LYS A 173 6.78 -2.95 1.36
C LYS A 173 8.17 -2.27 1.51
N MET A 174 9.21 -3.12 1.40
CA MET A 174 10.63 -2.95 1.01
C MET A 174 11.18 -1.55 0.61
N VAL A 175 12.12 -1.04 1.41
CA VAL A 175 13.41 -0.52 0.91
C VAL A 175 14.34 -1.71 0.71
N ALA A 176 14.94 -1.86 -0.47
CA ALA A 176 15.80 -3.01 -0.75
C ALA A 176 17.09 -2.94 0.09
N LEU A 177 17.13 -3.65 1.23
CA LEU A 177 18.38 -4.23 1.74
C LEU A 177 18.54 -5.62 1.12
N LEU A 178 18.84 -5.66 -0.18
CA LEU A 178 19.55 -6.81 -0.72
C LEU A 178 21.00 -6.71 -0.26
N SER A 179 21.33 -7.61 0.65
CA SER A 179 22.66 -7.95 1.15
C SER A 179 23.72 -7.92 0.04
N GLY A 180 24.64 -6.96 0.11
CA GLY A 180 25.79 -6.91 -0.79
C GLY A 180 26.54 -5.59 -0.83
N GLY A 181 26.93 -5.04 0.32
CA GLY A 181 27.86 -3.90 0.40
C GLY A 181 27.18 -2.53 0.40
N VAL A 182 27.64 -1.69 1.32
CA VAL A 182 27.69 -0.22 1.30
C VAL A 182 26.74 0.52 0.35
N SER A 183 25.92 1.40 0.95
CA SER A 183 25.64 2.75 0.46
C SER A 183 25.94 3.03 -1.01
N GLU A 184 24.95 3.04 -1.89
CA GLU A 184 25.04 3.83 -3.12
C GLU A 184 23.67 3.91 -3.78
N CYS A 185 23.06 5.10 -3.72
CA CYS A 185 22.19 5.53 -4.81
C CYS A 185 23.01 5.39 -6.09
N GLN A 186 22.78 4.34 -6.88
CA GLN A 186 23.59 4.07 -8.04
C GLN A 186 23.51 5.27 -9.00
N TYR A 187 24.63 5.96 -9.16
CA TYR A 187 24.80 6.99 -10.18
C TYR A 187 24.48 6.36 -11.54
N ALA A 188 23.49 6.92 -12.25
CA ALA A 188 23.21 6.55 -13.62
C ALA A 188 24.42 6.91 -14.50
N VAL A 189 25.31 5.95 -14.76
CA VAL A 189 26.39 6.11 -15.74
C VAL A 189 25.74 6.09 -17.14
N TYR A 190 25.61 7.26 -17.74
CA TYR A 190 25.15 7.46 -19.11
C TYR A 190 26.08 6.74 -20.11
N SER A 191 25.51 5.83 -20.90
CA SER A 191 26.09 5.37 -22.16
C SER A 191 25.34 6.05 -23.29
N GLN A 192 26.04 6.90 -24.05
CA GLN A 192 25.50 7.67 -25.18
C GLN A 192 24.90 6.72 -26.23
N LYS A 193 23.58 6.81 -26.46
CA LYS A 193 22.96 6.75 -27.78
C LYS A 193 21.50 7.15 -27.70
N GLU A 194 21.13 8.06 -28.60
CA GLU A 194 19.82 8.68 -28.77
C GLU A 194 18.70 7.65 -28.90
N THR A 195 17.94 7.45 -27.83
CA THR A 195 16.51 7.12 -27.87
C THR A 195 15.96 7.49 -26.49
N ILE A 196 14.94 8.35 -26.43
CA ILE A 196 14.29 8.76 -25.18
C ILE A 196 13.50 7.55 -24.66
N PHE A 197 14.20 6.67 -23.94
CA PHE A 197 13.62 5.64 -23.09
C PHE A 197 13.64 6.19 -21.67
N PHE A 198 12.47 6.20 -21.02
CA PHE A 198 12.33 6.39 -19.58
C PHE A 198 12.96 5.20 -18.84
N LYS A 199 14.29 5.08 -18.87
CA LYS A 199 15.06 4.33 -17.88
C LYS A 199 15.34 5.31 -16.74
N LEU A 200 14.30 5.64 -15.98
CA LEU A 200 14.49 6.26 -14.68
C LEU A 200 15.40 5.33 -13.86
N ALA A 201 16.43 5.92 -13.27
CA ALA A 201 17.38 5.23 -12.42
C ALA A 201 16.63 4.35 -11.40
N GLY A 202 16.92 3.04 -11.42
CA GLY A 202 16.50 2.02 -10.46
C GLY A 202 15.13 2.18 -9.81
N PHE A 203 14.10 1.51 -10.34
CA PHE A 203 12.82 1.24 -9.64
C PHE A 203 12.96 0.24 -8.46
N ALA A 204 14.01 0.36 -7.64
CA ALA A 204 14.21 -0.48 -6.46
C ALA A 204 13.81 0.30 -5.20
N GLY A 205 12.75 -0.15 -4.52
CA GLY A 205 12.48 0.24 -3.12
C GLY A 205 11.29 1.17 -2.86
N LEU A 206 10.24 1.07 -3.67
CA LEU A 206 9.00 1.79 -3.38
C LEU A 206 8.02 0.89 -2.59
N ASP A 207 7.45 1.48 -1.53
CA ASP A 207 6.49 0.94 -0.56
C ASP A 207 5.14 0.61 -1.22
N MET A 208 5.05 -0.57 -1.85
CA MET A 208 4.04 -0.90 -2.86
C MET A 208 3.70 -2.41 -2.96
N LEU A 209 2.61 -2.76 -3.62
CA LEU A 209 2.20 -4.14 -3.96
C LEU A 209 3.30 -4.88 -4.72
N GLU A 210 3.72 -6.07 -4.26
CA GLU A 210 4.75 -6.89 -4.94
C GLU A 210 4.26 -7.57 -6.24
N ILE A 211 3.01 -7.33 -6.61
CA ILE A 211 2.33 -8.01 -7.71
C ILE A 211 3.08 -7.80 -9.02
N GLY A 212 3.63 -8.89 -9.56
CA GLY A 212 4.37 -8.91 -10.82
C GLY A 212 5.89 -8.84 -10.70
N ASN A 213 6.46 -8.88 -9.49
CA ASN A 213 7.91 -8.87 -9.29
C ASN A 213 8.58 -10.25 -9.50
N GLY A 214 7.78 -11.32 -9.58
CA GLY A 214 8.17 -12.61 -10.15
C GLY A 214 8.58 -13.68 -9.15
N HIS A 215 8.51 -13.42 -7.84
CA HIS A 215 8.87 -14.38 -6.80
C HIS A 215 7.67 -15.04 -6.11
N MET A 216 6.44 -14.65 -6.48
CA MET A 216 5.20 -15.35 -6.15
C MET A 216 4.45 -15.77 -7.43
N SER A 217 3.62 -16.80 -7.32
CA SER A 217 2.72 -17.25 -8.38
C SER A 217 1.56 -16.28 -8.61
N SER A 218 0.92 -16.34 -9.78
CA SER A 218 -0.29 -15.54 -10.05
C SER A 218 -1.40 -15.81 -9.04
N THR A 219 -1.54 -17.05 -8.56
CA THR A 219 -2.49 -17.43 -7.51
C THR A 219 -2.22 -16.70 -6.21
N GLU A 220 -0.95 -16.66 -5.77
CA GLU A 220 -0.53 -15.95 -4.57
C GLU A 220 -0.72 -14.43 -4.73
N TYR A 221 -0.47 -13.86 -5.91
CA TYR A 221 -0.72 -12.43 -6.17
C TYR A 221 -2.21 -12.07 -6.18
N ILE A 222 -3.10 -12.97 -6.62
CA ILE A 222 -4.56 -12.80 -6.49
C ILE A 222 -4.96 -12.77 -5.02
N SER A 223 -4.40 -13.68 -4.21
CA SER A 223 -4.59 -13.71 -2.76
C SER A 223 -4.07 -12.44 -2.08
N TYR A 224 -2.87 -11.98 -2.44
CA TYR A 224 -2.30 -10.71 -1.99
C TYR A 224 -3.26 -9.56 -2.29
N MET A 225 -3.64 -9.34 -3.56
CA MET A 225 -4.51 -8.23 -3.95
C MET A 225 -5.84 -8.24 -3.18
N SER A 226 -6.40 -9.44 -2.96
CA SER A 226 -7.65 -9.60 -2.21
C SER A 226 -7.52 -9.19 -0.75
N LEU A 227 -6.41 -9.58 -0.10
CA LEU A 227 -6.11 -9.28 1.29
C LEU A 227 -5.83 -7.78 1.51
N TRP A 228 -5.10 -7.13 0.60
CA TRP A 228 -4.90 -5.67 0.67
C TRP A 228 -6.20 -4.92 0.40
N ALA A 229 -7.03 -5.42 -0.53
CA ALA A 229 -8.30 -4.80 -0.86
C ALA A 229 -9.31 -4.87 0.30
N ILE A 230 -9.48 -6.04 0.94
CA ILE A 230 -10.36 -6.16 2.10
C ILE A 230 -9.84 -5.34 3.29
N SER A 231 -8.51 -5.19 3.39
CA SER A 231 -7.87 -4.45 4.48
C SER A 231 -7.97 -2.93 4.37
N LYS A 232 -8.49 -2.40 3.25
CA LYS A 232 -8.47 -0.96 2.91
C LYS A 232 -7.06 -0.37 2.93
N ALA A 233 -6.06 -1.20 2.68
CA ALA A 233 -4.68 -0.76 2.56
C ALA A 233 -4.52 0.15 1.34
N PRO A 234 -3.58 1.12 1.36
CA PRO A 234 -3.15 1.79 0.15
C PRO A 234 -2.75 0.78 -0.94
N LEU A 235 -3.23 0.99 -2.16
CA LEU A 235 -2.91 0.17 -3.33
C LEU A 235 -1.89 0.91 -4.21
N LEU A 236 -0.63 0.91 -3.81
CA LEU A 236 0.47 1.49 -4.58
C LEU A 236 1.14 0.39 -5.42
N ILE A 237 1.40 0.57 -6.71
CA ILE A 237 1.85 -0.52 -7.60
C ILE A 237 3.36 -0.66 -7.58
N GLY A 238 3.87 -1.82 -7.13
CA GLY A 238 5.27 -2.06 -6.80
C GLY A 238 6.21 -2.54 -7.89
N CYS A 239 5.70 -2.69 -9.10
CA CYS A 239 6.39 -3.31 -10.22
C CYS A 239 6.63 -2.33 -11.38
N ASP A 240 7.43 -2.73 -12.36
CA ASP A 240 7.65 -1.94 -13.57
C ASP A 240 6.38 -1.90 -14.44
N VAL A 241 5.67 -0.78 -14.36
CA VAL A 241 4.43 -0.57 -15.11
C VAL A 241 4.63 -0.40 -16.62
N THR A 242 5.87 -0.18 -17.06
CA THR A 242 6.20 -0.09 -18.49
C THR A 242 6.40 -1.46 -19.13
N ASN A 243 6.61 -2.49 -18.31
CA ASN A 243 6.90 -3.85 -18.74
C ASN A 243 6.16 -4.89 -17.88
N MET A 244 4.86 -4.67 -17.62
CA MET A 244 4.04 -5.62 -16.88
C MET A 244 3.46 -6.72 -17.76
N SER A 245 3.34 -7.93 -17.23
CA SER A 245 2.63 -9.02 -17.90
C SER A 245 1.13 -8.76 -17.99
N ALA A 246 0.44 -9.39 -18.95
CA ALA A 246 -1.02 -9.30 -19.06
C ALA A 246 -1.74 -9.84 -17.82
N ASP A 247 -1.19 -10.88 -17.18
CA ASP A 247 -1.73 -11.44 -15.95
C ASP A 247 -1.57 -10.47 -14.77
N THR A 248 -0.42 -9.83 -14.64
CA THR A 248 -0.17 -8.77 -13.65
C THR A 248 -1.17 -7.61 -13.83
N LEU A 249 -1.35 -7.14 -15.06
CA LEU A 249 -2.32 -6.09 -15.37
C LEU A 249 -3.73 -6.52 -14.99
N LYS A 250 -4.14 -7.75 -15.30
CA LYS A 250 -5.47 -8.27 -14.97
C LYS A 250 -5.72 -8.26 -13.46
N ILE A 251 -4.72 -8.62 -12.66
CA ILE A 251 -4.81 -8.58 -11.18
C ILE A 251 -4.97 -7.13 -10.70
N LEU A 252 -4.06 -6.25 -11.12
CA LEU A 252 -4.04 -4.85 -10.69
C LEU A 252 -5.24 -4.04 -11.20
N ALA A 253 -5.86 -4.43 -12.32
CA ALA A 253 -6.97 -3.73 -12.96
C ALA A 253 -8.37 -4.23 -12.56
N ASN A 254 -8.49 -5.26 -11.71
CA ASN A 254 -9.80 -5.81 -11.34
C ASN A 254 -10.66 -4.76 -10.61
N GLN A 255 -11.66 -4.24 -11.31
CA GLN A 255 -12.50 -3.15 -10.81
C GLN A 255 -13.40 -3.57 -9.64
N GLU A 256 -13.81 -4.83 -9.54
CA GLU A 256 -14.67 -5.28 -8.45
C GLU A 256 -13.89 -5.40 -7.14
N VAL A 257 -12.66 -5.88 -7.21
CA VAL A 257 -11.74 -5.94 -6.07
C VAL A 257 -11.31 -4.54 -5.64
N ILE A 258 -11.00 -3.65 -6.58
CA ILE A 258 -10.71 -2.24 -6.28
C ILE A 258 -11.93 -1.56 -5.63
N LYS A 259 -13.15 -1.83 -6.10
CA LYS A 259 -14.37 -1.27 -5.48
C LYS A 259 -14.57 -1.72 -4.04
N VAL A 260 -14.11 -2.92 -3.66
CA VAL A 260 -14.07 -3.32 -2.26
C VAL A 260 -13.12 -2.41 -1.51
N ASN A 261 -11.87 -2.23 -1.97
CA ASN A 261 -10.90 -1.35 -1.31
C ASN A 261 -11.41 0.10 -1.19
N GLN A 262 -12.09 0.59 -2.21
CA GLN A 262 -12.60 1.96 -2.31
C GLN A 262 -14.04 2.13 -1.79
N ASP A 263 -14.58 1.14 -1.07
CA ASP A 263 -15.94 1.22 -0.53
C ASP A 263 -16.09 2.40 0.44
N ALA A 264 -17.19 3.14 0.30
CA ALA A 264 -17.41 4.40 1.01
C ALA A 264 -17.56 4.22 2.54
N LEU A 265 -17.90 3.02 3.02
CA LEU A 265 -17.95 2.74 4.44
C LEU A 265 -16.55 2.77 5.05
N GLY A 266 -15.53 2.42 4.26
CA GLY A 266 -14.12 2.48 4.67
C GLY A 266 -13.76 1.58 5.85
N VAL A 267 -14.59 0.60 6.19
CA VAL A 267 -14.30 -0.33 7.29
C VAL A 267 -13.35 -1.42 6.79
N GLN A 268 -12.19 -1.53 7.44
CA GLN A 268 -11.26 -2.65 7.23
C GLN A 268 -11.94 -3.96 7.60
N GLY A 269 -11.92 -4.93 6.68
CA GLY A 269 -12.36 -6.29 6.99
C GLY A 269 -11.30 -7.03 7.79
N SER A 270 -11.76 -8.01 8.58
CA SER A 270 -10.92 -8.74 9.53
C SER A 270 -11.07 -10.24 9.36
N LYS A 271 -10.08 -10.98 9.85
CA LYS A 271 -10.16 -12.43 9.98
C LYS A 271 -11.21 -12.80 11.02
N ILE A 272 -12.28 -13.48 10.59
CA ILE A 272 -13.39 -13.90 11.45
C ILE A 272 -13.30 -15.38 11.84
N ARG A 273 -12.56 -16.19 11.07
CA ARG A 273 -12.28 -17.59 11.40
C ARG A 273 -10.89 -18.00 10.94
N LEU A 274 -10.21 -18.76 11.81
CA LEU A 274 -8.93 -19.40 11.55
C LEU A 274 -9.05 -20.88 11.92
N ASP A 275 -8.87 -21.76 10.94
CA ASP A 275 -8.73 -23.20 11.13
C ASP A 275 -7.24 -23.54 11.09
N LEU A 276 -6.64 -23.69 12.28
CA LEU A 276 -5.22 -23.96 12.45
C LEU A 276 -4.81 -25.36 11.96
N GLU A 277 -5.73 -26.34 11.96
CA GLU A 277 -5.41 -27.72 11.60
C GLU A 277 -5.27 -27.86 10.08
N ASN A 278 -6.13 -27.16 9.33
CA ASN A 278 -6.17 -27.21 7.87
C ASN A 278 -5.49 -26.00 7.19
N ASP A 279 -5.07 -25.01 7.97
CA ASP A 279 -4.49 -23.73 7.51
C ASP A 279 -5.44 -22.99 6.54
N LEU A 280 -6.69 -22.80 7.01
CA LEU A 280 -7.79 -22.17 6.27
C LEU A 280 -8.32 -20.96 7.02
N GLU A 281 -8.71 -19.93 6.28
CA GLU A 281 -9.20 -18.68 6.86
C GLU A 281 -10.47 -18.18 6.20
N VAL A 282 -11.30 -17.51 7.01
CA VAL A 282 -12.39 -16.67 6.53
C VAL A 282 -12.16 -15.25 7.03
N TRP A 283 -12.17 -14.31 6.09
CA TRP A 283 -12.15 -12.88 6.38
C TRP A 283 -13.45 -12.26 5.92
N ALA A 284 -13.93 -11.24 6.64
CA ALA A 284 -15.13 -10.52 6.26
C ALA A 284 -15.06 -9.04 6.63
N GLY A 285 -15.77 -8.21 5.87
CA GLY A 285 -15.95 -6.80 6.16
C GLY A 285 -17.24 -6.24 5.56
N PRO A 286 -17.93 -5.33 6.27
CA PRO A 286 -19.14 -4.72 5.75
C PRO A 286 -18.84 -3.75 4.59
N LEU A 287 -19.79 -3.64 3.68
CA LEU A 287 -19.80 -2.65 2.59
C LEU A 287 -20.96 -1.66 2.78
N ALA A 288 -20.82 -0.46 2.22
CA ALA A 288 -21.80 0.62 2.37
C ALA A 288 -23.21 0.26 1.89
N ASP A 289 -23.34 -0.69 0.96
CA ASP A 289 -24.63 -1.12 0.40
C ASP A 289 -25.32 -2.26 1.17
N GLY A 290 -24.85 -2.54 2.39
CA GLY A 290 -25.38 -3.58 3.27
C GLY A 290 -24.90 -5.00 2.95
N ALA A 291 -24.04 -5.15 1.93
CA ALA A 291 -23.37 -6.41 1.64
C ALA A 291 -22.17 -6.65 2.59
N GLN A 292 -21.71 -7.88 2.61
CA GLN A 292 -20.42 -8.28 3.20
C GLN A 292 -19.48 -8.68 2.06
N VAL A 293 -18.24 -8.18 2.09
CA VAL A 293 -17.15 -8.83 1.35
C VAL A 293 -16.62 -9.98 2.19
N VAL A 294 -16.36 -11.13 1.57
CA VAL A 294 -15.81 -12.32 2.24
C VAL A 294 -14.63 -12.86 1.45
N LEU A 295 -13.53 -13.19 2.14
CA LEU A 295 -12.44 -13.99 1.57
C LEU A 295 -12.47 -15.39 2.18
N LEU A 296 -12.41 -16.40 1.33
CA LEU A 296 -12.14 -17.78 1.69
C LEU A 296 -10.70 -18.07 1.26
N LEU A 297 -9.75 -18.00 2.18
CA LEU A 297 -8.33 -18.12 1.90
C LEU A 297 -7.82 -19.50 2.29
N ASN A 298 -7.22 -20.21 1.33
CA ASN A 298 -6.51 -21.45 1.59
C ASN A 298 -5.01 -21.16 1.69
N ARG A 299 -4.46 -21.14 2.90
CA ARG A 299 -3.02 -20.90 3.12
C ARG A 299 -2.20 -22.18 2.94
N SER A 300 -2.86 -23.34 2.93
CA SER A 300 -2.21 -24.64 2.84
C SER A 300 -1.69 -24.96 1.43
N LEU A 301 -0.88 -26.03 1.35
CA LEU A 301 -0.30 -26.56 0.12
C LEU A 301 -1.20 -27.55 -0.63
N ARG A 302 -2.47 -27.71 -0.24
CA ARG A 302 -3.40 -28.67 -0.85
C ARG A 302 -4.72 -27.99 -1.21
N THR A 303 -5.38 -28.43 -2.27
CA THR A 303 -6.73 -27.99 -2.60
C THR A 303 -7.70 -28.41 -1.49
N GLN A 304 -8.49 -27.46 -0.98
CA GLN A 304 -9.41 -27.66 0.14
C GLN A 304 -10.72 -26.90 -0.07
N GLY A 305 -11.80 -27.34 0.59
CA GLY A 305 -13.06 -26.63 0.61
C GLY A 305 -13.19 -25.71 1.83
N ILE A 306 -13.83 -24.56 1.66
CA ILE A 306 -14.11 -23.61 2.75
C ILE A 306 -15.57 -23.18 2.68
N THR A 307 -16.27 -23.26 3.81
CA THR A 307 -17.65 -22.78 3.97
C THR A 307 -17.68 -21.48 4.77
N VAL A 308 -18.47 -20.50 4.33
CA VAL A 308 -18.85 -19.33 5.16
C VAL A 308 -20.32 -19.44 5.53
N PHE A 309 -20.61 -19.31 6.82
CA PHE A 309 -21.96 -19.33 7.36
C PHE A 309 -22.49 -17.89 7.59
N TRP A 310 -23.77 -17.66 7.34
CA TRP A 310 -24.41 -16.34 7.49
C TRP A 310 -24.27 -15.73 8.88
N ASN A 311 -24.31 -16.55 9.92
CA ASN A 311 -24.12 -16.07 11.28
C ASN A 311 -22.68 -15.61 11.57
N GLU A 312 -21.67 -16.06 10.82
CA GLU A 312 -20.29 -15.57 10.98
C GLU A 312 -20.13 -14.15 10.43
N ILE A 313 -20.94 -13.77 9.43
CA ILE A 313 -20.88 -12.47 8.75
C ILE A 313 -22.03 -11.53 9.16
N GLY A 314 -22.73 -11.85 10.25
CA GLY A 314 -23.77 -11.01 10.84
C GLY A 314 -25.14 -11.08 10.16
N PHE A 315 -25.37 -12.04 9.25
CA PHE A 315 -26.67 -12.27 8.61
C PHE A 315 -27.51 -13.31 9.36
N ASN A 316 -28.83 -13.24 9.21
CA ASN A 316 -29.72 -14.25 9.77
C ASN A 316 -29.62 -15.55 8.94
N LYS A 317 -29.63 -16.71 9.60
CA LYS A 317 -29.59 -18.03 8.94
C LYS A 317 -30.74 -18.23 7.95
N THR A 318 -31.91 -17.65 8.20
CA THR A 318 -33.07 -17.74 7.29
C THR A 318 -33.02 -16.73 6.15
N GLN A 319 -32.06 -15.81 6.15
CA GLN A 319 -31.95 -14.79 5.12
C GLN A 319 -31.39 -15.39 3.83
N ILE A 320 -32.05 -15.10 2.72
CA ILE A 320 -31.53 -15.39 1.38
C ILE A 320 -30.58 -14.26 1.00
N ALA A 321 -29.40 -14.59 0.48
CA ALA A 321 -28.43 -13.63 0.00
C ALA A 321 -27.91 -14.03 -1.39
N THR A 322 -27.68 -13.04 -2.24
CA THR A 322 -26.99 -13.22 -3.52
C THR A 322 -25.49 -13.31 -3.27
N VAL A 323 -24.82 -14.27 -3.91
CA VAL A 323 -23.38 -14.45 -3.84
C VAL A 323 -22.75 -14.19 -5.20
N ARG A 324 -21.75 -13.31 -5.25
CA ARG A 324 -20.97 -12.99 -6.45
C ARG A 324 -19.49 -13.22 -6.22
N ASP A 325 -18.82 -13.89 -7.14
CA ASP A 325 -17.36 -14.06 -7.17
C ASP A 325 -16.71 -12.90 -7.93
N LEU A 326 -15.87 -12.12 -7.22
CA LEU A 326 -15.29 -10.87 -7.73
C LEU A 326 -14.10 -11.10 -8.67
N TRP A 327 -13.48 -12.28 -8.62
CA TRP A 327 -12.38 -12.64 -9.53
C TRP A 327 -12.88 -13.32 -10.80
N LYS A 328 -13.97 -14.09 -10.70
CA LYS A 328 -14.64 -14.69 -11.86
C LYS A 328 -15.61 -13.73 -12.55
N HIS A 329 -15.99 -12.64 -11.91
CA HIS A 329 -17.02 -11.71 -12.36
C HIS A 329 -18.38 -12.39 -12.57
N GLU A 330 -18.70 -13.38 -11.73
CA GLU A 330 -19.82 -14.29 -11.91
C GLU A 330 -20.79 -14.22 -10.71
N ASP A 331 -22.08 -14.12 -11.00
CA ASP A 331 -23.14 -14.30 -10.00
C ASP A 331 -23.37 -15.79 -9.78
N LEU A 332 -23.05 -16.28 -8.58
CA LEU A 332 -23.11 -17.70 -8.23
C LEU A 332 -24.53 -18.14 -7.83
N GLY A 333 -25.46 -17.20 -7.72
CA GLY A 333 -26.86 -17.43 -7.39
C GLY A 333 -27.25 -17.01 -5.98
N ASP A 334 -28.38 -17.55 -5.53
CA ASP A 334 -28.98 -17.27 -4.23
C ASP A 334 -28.69 -18.40 -3.25
N PHE A 335 -28.25 -18.03 -2.06
CA PHE A 335 -27.93 -18.98 -0.99
C PHE A 335 -28.63 -18.58 0.30
N GLN A 336 -28.93 -19.58 1.11
CA GLN A 336 -29.46 -19.43 2.46
C GLN A 336 -28.54 -20.17 3.42
N GLN A 337 -28.41 -19.66 4.65
CA GLN A 337 -27.60 -20.22 5.74
C GLN A 337 -26.08 -20.21 5.53
N TYR A 338 -25.57 -20.60 4.35
CA TYR A 338 -24.14 -20.65 4.05
C TYR A 338 -23.85 -20.64 2.54
N TYR A 339 -22.59 -20.38 2.20
CA TYR A 339 -22.00 -20.67 0.89
C TYR A 339 -20.76 -21.57 1.08
N ASN A 340 -20.62 -22.60 0.25
CA ASN A 340 -19.49 -23.54 0.31
C ASN A 340 -18.71 -23.53 -1.01
N ALA A 341 -17.46 -23.06 -0.97
CA ALA A 341 -16.52 -23.24 -2.04
C ALA A 341 -15.86 -24.61 -1.86
N THR A 342 -16.19 -25.57 -2.71
CA THR A 342 -15.81 -26.99 -2.54
C THR A 342 -14.35 -27.30 -2.88
N ALA A 343 -13.71 -26.45 -3.70
CA ALA A 343 -12.32 -26.61 -4.11
C ALA A 343 -11.67 -25.24 -4.30
N ILE A 344 -10.73 -24.92 -3.42
CA ILE A 344 -9.86 -23.75 -3.46
C ILE A 344 -8.44 -24.30 -3.49
N ASP A 345 -7.70 -24.03 -4.56
CA ASP A 345 -6.32 -24.52 -4.71
C ASP A 345 -5.39 -24.00 -3.63
N ALA A 346 -4.21 -24.62 -3.54
CA ALA A 346 -3.16 -24.18 -2.63
C ALA A 346 -2.84 -22.69 -2.83
N HIS A 347 -2.75 -21.94 -1.73
CA HIS A 347 -2.49 -20.50 -1.70
C HIS A 347 -3.52 -19.63 -2.43
N ALA A 348 -4.65 -20.20 -2.87
CA ALA A 348 -5.69 -19.49 -3.58
C ALA A 348 -6.73 -18.86 -2.64
N VAL A 349 -7.46 -17.89 -3.17
CA VAL A 349 -8.57 -17.23 -2.49
C VAL A 349 -9.81 -17.23 -3.36
N VAL A 350 -10.97 -17.34 -2.73
CA VAL A 350 -12.26 -16.97 -3.32
C VAL A 350 -12.72 -15.68 -2.66
N MET A 351 -12.89 -14.61 -3.44
CA MET A 351 -13.34 -13.31 -2.96
C MET A 351 -14.79 -13.08 -3.38
N LEU A 352 -15.68 -12.99 -2.40
CA LEU A 352 -17.11 -12.93 -2.60
C LEU A 352 -17.67 -11.57 -2.17
N LYS A 353 -18.65 -11.06 -2.90
CA LYS A 353 -19.62 -10.10 -2.37
C LYS A 353 -20.92 -10.83 -2.08
N ILE A 354 -21.36 -10.76 -0.84
CA ILE A 354 -22.55 -11.44 -0.34
C ILE A 354 -23.54 -10.38 0.11
N LYS A 355 -24.69 -10.29 -0.58
CA LYS A 355 -25.68 -9.25 -0.32
C LYS A 355 -27.03 -9.87 0.07
N PRO A 356 -27.59 -9.52 1.23
CA PRO A 356 -28.91 -10.00 1.59
C PRO A 356 -29.98 -9.52 0.60
N LYS A 357 -30.92 -10.40 0.25
CA LYS A 357 -32.15 -9.99 -0.42
C LYS A 357 -33.07 -9.33 0.58
N LEU A 358 -33.64 -8.20 0.16
CA LEU A 358 -34.68 -7.47 0.90
C LEU A 358 -36.00 -8.22 0.82
#